data_AF-C0ZCV5-F1
#
_entry.id   AF-C0ZCV5-F1
#
_cell.length_a   1.000
_cell.length_b   1.000
_cell.length_c   1.000
_cell.angle_alpha   90.00
_cell.angle_beta   90.00
_cell.angle_gamma   90.00
#
_symmetry.space_group_name_H-M   'P 1'
#
loop_
_entity.id
_entity.type
_entity.pdbx_description
1 polymer ?
#
loop_
_entity_poly.entity_id
_entity_poly.type
_entity_poly.pdbx_seq_one_letter_code
_entity_poly.pdbx_strand_id
1 'polypeptide(L)'
;MIWSVVSVLSIILVWNLYTIFYGTSGDRALAINYATEYVSEKYNLPIESLRTDEPTYNFSHGTYMTKVRNTKAQESYLINVKITSNGDMQRIEEYSKNPVRE
;
A
#
# COMPACT_ATOMS: atom_id res chain seq x y z
N MET A 1 -0.51 -11.57 39.65
CA MET A 1 -0.72 -12.57 38.58
C MET A 1 -1.84 -12.16 37.62
N ILE A 2 -3.05 -11.82 38.10
CA ILE A 2 -4.18 -11.39 37.24
C ILE A 2 -3.88 -10.08 36.49
N TRP A 3 -3.27 -9.09 37.16
CA TRP A 3 -2.91 -7.80 36.55
C TRP A 3 -1.97 -7.93 35.34
N SER A 4 -1.02 -8.88 35.37
CA SER A 4 -0.09 -9.13 34.27
C SER A 4 -0.80 -9.74 33.05
N VAL A 5 -1.80 -10.60 33.26
CA VAL A 5 -2.59 -11.20 32.18
C VAL A 5 -3.49 -10.16 31.50
N VAL A 6 -4.10 -9.26 32.29
CA VAL A 6 -4.91 -8.16 31.77
C VAL A 6 -4.07 -7.21 30.89
N SER A 7 -2.83 -6.92 31.28
CA SER A 7 -1.92 -6.07 30.50
C SER A 7 -1.48 -6.71 29.16
N VAL A 8 -1.31 -8.03 29.11
CA VAL A 8 -0.95 -8.71 27.85
C VAL A 8 -2.14 -8.73 26.89
N LEU A 9 -3.35 -8.99 27.39
CA LEU A 9 -4.57 -8.98 26.58
C LEU A 9 -4.85 -7.60 25.97
N SER A 10 -4.64 -6.52 26.72
CA SER A 10 -4.85 -5.17 26.21
C SER A 10 -3.86 -4.79 25.11
N ILE A 11 -2.59 -5.21 25.20
CA ILE A 11 -1.58 -4.99 24.14
C ILE A 11 -1.97 -5.68 22.83
N ILE A 12 -2.43 -6.93 22.91
CA ILE A 12 -2.89 -7.68 21.72
C ILE A 12 -4.09 -7.00 21.07
N LEU A 13 -5.03 -6.50 21.89
CA LEU A 13 -6.23 -5.81 21.39
C LEU A 13 -5.88 -4.49 20.69
N VAL A 14 -4.99 -3.70 21.28
CA VAL A 14 -4.49 -2.45 20.69
C VAL A 14 -3.73 -2.72 19.39
N TRP A 15 -2.92 -3.78 19.33
CA TRP A 15 -2.20 -4.16 18.11
C TRP A 15 -3.15 -4.58 16.98
N ASN A 16 -4.17 -5.40 17.28
CA ASN A 16 -5.18 -5.80 16.30
C ASN A 16 -6.01 -4.61 15.81
N LEU A 17 -6.38 -3.67 16.69
CA LEU A 17 -7.04 -2.43 16.29
C LEU A 17 -6.13 -1.60 15.37
N TYR A 18 -4.84 -1.48 15.70
CA TYR A 18 -3.89 -0.73 14.89
C TYR A 18 -3.75 -1.32 13.48
N THR A 19 -3.61 -2.63 13.34
CA THR A 19 -3.50 -3.29 12.02
C THR A 19 -4.78 -3.12 11.20
N ILE A 20 -5.95 -3.16 11.84
CA ILE A 20 -7.24 -2.89 11.20
C ILE A 20 -7.29 -1.46 10.64
N PHE A 21 -6.84 -0.45 11.40
CA PHE A 21 -6.96 0.95 10.98
C PHE A 21 -5.83 1.45 10.06
N TYR A 22 -4.64 0.87 10.15
CA TYR A 22 -3.43 1.40 9.48
C TYR A 22 -2.75 0.41 8.52
N GLY A 23 -3.26 -0.82 8.41
CA GLY A 23 -2.64 -1.90 7.65
C GLY A 23 -1.35 -2.40 8.30
N THR A 24 -0.80 -3.50 7.79
CA THR A 24 0.50 -4.01 8.27
C THR A 24 1.66 -3.45 7.45
N SER A 25 2.85 -3.39 8.04
CA SER A 25 4.08 -3.00 7.33
C SER A 25 4.41 -3.95 6.16
N GLY A 26 4.06 -5.23 6.29
CA GLY A 26 4.25 -6.22 5.22
C GLY A 26 3.36 -5.92 4.01
N ASP A 27 2.08 -5.64 4.24
CA ASP A 27 1.14 -5.28 3.18
C ASP A 27 1.52 -3.97 2.49
N ARG A 28 2.10 -3.01 3.22
CA ARG A 28 2.63 -1.78 2.61
C ARG A 28 3.77 -2.08 1.64
N ALA A 29 4.70 -2.96 2.01
CA ALA A 29 5.79 -3.38 1.12
C ALA A 29 5.26 -4.10 -0.13
N LEU A 30 4.26 -4.98 0.05
CA LEU A 30 3.58 -5.65 -1.05
C LEU A 30 2.86 -4.65 -1.97
N ALA A 31 2.15 -3.67 -1.41
CA ALA A 31 1.47 -2.63 -2.18
C ALA A 31 2.45 -1.81 -3.02
N ILE A 32 3.64 -1.50 -2.48
CA ILE A 32 4.72 -0.84 -3.22
C ILE A 32 5.15 -1.69 -4.41
N ASN A 33 5.44 -2.98 -4.20
CA ASN A 33 5.89 -3.87 -5.26
C ASN A 33 4.82 -4.00 -6.35
N TYR A 34 3.58 -4.32 -5.98
CA TYR A 34 2.47 -4.47 -6.93
C TYR A 34 2.17 -3.19 -7.71
N ALA A 35 2.19 -2.02 -7.06
CA ALA A 35 1.98 -0.75 -7.76
C ALA A 35 3.13 -0.44 -8.74
N THR A 36 4.37 -0.72 -8.34
CA THR A 36 5.56 -0.46 -9.17
C THR A 36 5.58 -1.39 -10.38
N GLU A 37 5.33 -2.69 -10.20
CA GLU A 37 5.22 -3.68 -11.27
C GLU A 37 4.09 -3.31 -12.24
N TYR A 38 2.91 -2.97 -11.73
CA TYR A 38 1.78 -2.56 -12.56
C TYR A 38 2.10 -1.36 -13.45
N VAL A 39 2.72 -0.31 -12.90
CA VAL A 39 3.10 0.88 -13.68
C VAL A 39 4.21 0.56 -14.67
N SER A 40 5.19 -0.26 -14.27
CA SER A 40 6.28 -0.69 -15.15
C SER A 40 5.76 -1.43 -16.37
N GLU A 41 4.88 -2.42 -16.16
CA GLU A 41 4.32 -3.23 -17.24
C GLU A 41 3.36 -2.43 -18.12
N LYS A 42 2.43 -1.69 -17.52
CA LYS A 42 1.39 -0.98 -18.26
C LYS A 42 1.92 0.17 -19.11
N TYR A 43 2.90 0.92 -18.59
CA TYR A 43 3.46 2.08 -19.26
C TYR A 43 4.82 1.79 -19.92
N ASN A 44 5.26 0.53 -19.91
CA ASN A 44 6.54 0.07 -20.45
C ASN A 44 7.73 0.91 -19.93
N LEU A 45 7.74 1.14 -18.61
CA LEU A 45 8.76 1.92 -17.92
C LEU A 45 9.72 0.99 -17.17
N PRO A 46 11.05 1.23 -17.22
CA PRO A 46 11.97 0.41 -16.44
C PRO A 46 11.76 0.65 -14.94
N ILE A 47 11.66 -0.43 -14.16
CA ILE A 47 11.45 -0.38 -12.70
C ILE A 47 12.46 0.56 -12.01
N GLU A 48 13.71 0.57 -12.48
CA GLU A 48 14.78 1.43 -11.95
C GLU A 48 14.50 2.94 -12.08
N SER A 49 13.64 3.34 -13.03
CA SER A 49 13.22 4.73 -13.20
C SER A 49 12.05 5.13 -12.30
N LEU A 50 11.42 4.15 -11.64
CA LEU A 50 10.25 4.34 -10.80
C LEU A 50 10.64 4.47 -9.32
N ARG A 51 9.97 5.40 -8.63
CA ARG A 51 10.05 5.56 -7.17
C ARG A 51 8.65 5.63 -6.61
N THR A 52 8.37 4.80 -5.61
CA THR A 52 7.03 4.67 -5.05
C THR A 52 7.02 5.26 -3.65
N ASP A 53 6.09 6.18 -3.42
CA ASP A 53 5.90 6.81 -2.11
C ASP A 53 5.31 5.81 -1.10
N GLU A 54 5.45 6.12 0.20
CA GLU A 54 4.86 5.30 1.24
C GLU A 54 3.32 5.18 1.05
N PRO A 55 2.76 3.95 0.99
CA PRO A 55 1.33 3.78 0.82
C PRO A 55 0.54 4.24 2.05
N THR A 56 -0.55 4.96 1.81
CA THR A 56 -1.55 5.27 2.82
C THR A 56 -2.66 4.24 2.77
N TYR A 57 -2.94 3.59 3.90
CA TYR A 57 -4.03 2.63 3.99
C TYR A 57 -5.38 3.33 4.15
N ASN A 58 -6.31 3.05 3.25
CA ASN A 58 -7.70 3.49 3.28
C ASN A 58 -8.59 2.38 3.82
N PHE A 59 -8.90 2.46 5.12
CA PHE A 59 -9.70 1.45 5.83
C PHE A 59 -11.09 1.24 5.21
N SER A 60 -11.77 2.30 4.75
CA SER A 60 -13.12 2.22 4.20
C SER A 60 -13.22 1.33 2.96
N HIS A 61 -12.13 1.21 2.19
CA HIS A 61 -12.08 0.40 0.97
C HIS A 61 -11.14 -0.82 1.09
N GLY A 62 -10.40 -0.92 2.20
CA GLY A 62 -9.38 -1.95 2.40
C GLY A 62 -8.26 -1.88 1.37
N THR A 63 -7.86 -0.67 0.97
CA THR A 63 -6.91 -0.43 -0.13
C THR A 63 -5.73 0.39 0.33
N TYR A 64 -4.55 0.10 -0.22
CA TYR A 64 -3.33 0.88 -0.07
C TYR A 64 -3.21 1.84 -1.25
N MET A 65 -3.35 3.14 -0.98
CA MET A 65 -3.15 4.18 -1.98
C MET A 65 -1.67 4.59 -1.98
N THR A 66 -1.03 4.55 -3.14
CA THR A 66 0.36 4.99 -3.32
C THR A 66 0.53 5.81 -4.60
N LYS A 67 1.60 6.59 -4.66
CA LYS A 67 2.04 7.34 -5.83
C LYS A 67 3.33 6.72 -6.34
N VAL A 68 3.33 6.24 -7.59
CA VAL A 68 4.53 5.82 -8.30
C VAL A 68 5.00 6.99 -9.16
N ARG A 69 6.25 7.43 -9.03
CA ARG A 69 6.85 8.55 -9.76
C ARG A 69 7.85 8.04 -10.78
N ASN A 70 7.74 8.49 -12.02
CA ASN A 70 8.79 8.36 -13.01
C ASN A 70 9.80 9.50 -12.85
N THR A 71 10.98 9.18 -12.32
CA THR A 71 12.03 10.15 -12.00
C THR A 71 12.65 10.81 -13.24
N LYS A 72 12.52 10.19 -14.42
CA LYS A 72 13.06 10.72 -15.68
C LYS A 72 12.08 11.66 -16.39
N ALA A 73 10.79 11.40 -16.28
CA ALA A 73 9.74 12.10 -17.05
C ALA A 73 8.93 13.12 -16.25
N GLN A 74 9.14 13.24 -14.92
CA GLN A 74 8.34 14.10 -14.04
C GLN A 74 6.83 13.78 -14.09
N GLU A 75 6.53 12.49 -14.16
CA GLU A 75 5.17 11.97 -14.17
C GLU A 75 4.91 11.16 -12.90
N SER A 76 3.67 11.21 -12.43
CA SER A 76 3.22 10.42 -11.29
C SER A 76 1.97 9.63 -11.62
N TYR A 77 1.86 8.46 -11.00
CA TYR A 77 0.81 7.48 -11.22
C TYR A 77 0.19 7.18 -9.85
N LEU A 78 -1.08 7.57 -9.68
CA LEU A 78 -1.82 7.32 -8.45
C LEU A 78 -2.50 5.95 -8.55
N ILE A 79 -2.09 5.03 -7.68
CA ILE A 79 -2.48 3.62 -7.71
C ILE A 79 -3.07 3.21 -6.36
N ASN A 80 -4.22 2.55 -6.40
CA ASN A 80 -4.84 1.88 -5.27
C ASN A 80 -4.64 0.37 -5.42
N VAL A 81 -4.04 -0.26 -4.42
CA VAL A 81 -3.81 -1.71 -4.38
C VAL A 81 -4.66 -2.31 -3.28
N LYS A 82 -5.46 -3.32 -3.62
CA LYS A 82 -6.20 -4.14 -2.66
C LYS A 82 -5.48 -5.47 -2.48
N ILE A 83 -5.14 -5.79 -1.24
CA ILE A 83 -4.40 -6.99 -0.86
C ILE A 83 -5.33 -7.87 -0.02
N THR A 84 -5.31 -9.18 -0.26
CA THR A 84 -6.04 -10.16 0.55
C THR A 84 -5.38 -10.33 1.92
N SER A 85 -6.07 -10.96 2.87
CA SER A 85 -5.48 -11.30 4.18
C SER A 85 -4.25 -12.21 4.10
N ASN A 86 -4.03 -12.87 2.96
CA ASN A 86 -2.92 -13.79 2.74
C ASN A 86 -1.71 -13.12 2.08
N GLY A 87 -1.80 -11.82 1.77
CA GLY A 87 -0.76 -11.06 1.08
C GLY A 87 -0.89 -11.07 -0.45
N ASP A 88 -1.85 -11.80 -1.02
CA ASP A 88 -2.04 -11.83 -2.48
C ASP A 88 -2.72 -10.55 -2.99
N MET A 89 -2.30 -10.06 -4.16
CA MET A 89 -2.97 -8.96 -4.86
C MET A 89 -4.38 -9.37 -5.28
N GLN A 90 -5.39 -8.66 -4.78
CA GLN A 90 -6.80 -8.87 -5.14
C GLN A 90 -7.23 -7.97 -6.31
N ARG A 91 -6.84 -6.69 -6.26
CA ARG A 91 -7.24 -5.70 -7.26
C ARG A 91 -6.23 -4.55 -7.30
N ILE A 92 -6.03 -3.99 -8.49
CA ILE A 92 -5.35 -2.71 -8.69
C ILE A 92 -6.31 -1.78 -9.41
N GLU A 93 -6.47 -0.58 -8.89
CA GLU A 93 -7.23 0.51 -9.49
C GLU A 93 -6.32 1.71 -9.68
N GLU A 94 -6.45 2.39 -10.82
CA GLU A 94 -5.69 3.59 -11.10
C GLU A 94 -6.60 4.80 -11.13
N TYR A 95 -6.03 5.96 -10.84
CA TYR A 95 -6.75 7.20 -11.08
C TYR A 95 -6.93 7.43 -12.59
N SER A 96 -8.14 7.81 -13.00
CA SER A 96 -8.53 7.91 -14.42
C SER A 96 -7.75 8.95 -15.22
N LYS A 97 -7.04 9.87 -14.54
CA LYS A 97 -6.22 10.91 -15.15
C LYS A 97 -4.72 10.59 -15.13
N ASN A 98 -4.32 9.34 -14.88
CA ASN A 98 -2.92 8.93 -14.96
C ASN A 98 -2.41 8.92 -16.43
N PRO A 99 -1.15 9.32 -16.70
CA PRO A 99 -0.20 9.92 -15.77
C PRO A 99 -0.57 11.36 -15.38
N VAL A 100 -0.30 11.72 -14.13
CA VAL A 100 -0.39 13.09 -13.61
C VAL A 100 0.97 13.75 -13.75
N ARG A 101 1.06 14.80 -14.57
CA ARG A 101 2.28 15.62 -14.70
C ARG A 101 2.42 16.54 -13.49
N GLU A 102 3.61 16.52 -12.87
CA GLU A 102 3.97 17.40 -11.76
C GLU A 102 4.62 18.71 -12.22
#